data_AF-A0A1M7D7W4-F1
#
_entry.id   AF-A0A1M7D7W4-F1
#
_cell.length_a   1.000
_cell.length_b   1.000
_cell.length_c   1.000
_cell.angle_alpha   90.00
_cell.angle_beta   90.00
_cell.angle_gamma   90.00
#
_symmetry.space_group_name_H-M   'P 1'
#
loop_
_entity.id
_entity.type
_entity.pdbx_description
1 polymer ?
#
loop_
_entity_poly.entity_id
_entity_poly.type
_entity_poly.pdbx_seq_one_letter_code
_entity_poly.pdbx_strand_id
1 'polypeptide(L)'
;MFTTLQFSQLIAAAWAGPVAGHSAAIVHGVLPSGHQYTQYQVSYHVGGACYISTYDAQQCPFQAIASAVAAAAAAGVQVSRHRAQHIISRTAAALCGVQLTRPGFACRARRHRVARRVHA
;
A
#
# COMPACT_ATOMS: atom_id res chain seq x y z
N MET A 1 -1.78 11.98 -10.72
CA MET A 1 -1.78 10.59 -11.22
C MET A 1 -0.36 10.06 -11.16
N PHE A 2 -0.14 8.82 -10.73
CA PHE A 2 1.21 8.24 -10.66
C PHE A 2 1.74 7.92 -12.06
N THR A 3 3.04 8.13 -12.28
CA THR A 3 3.76 7.47 -13.37
C THR A 3 4.03 6.01 -13.02
N THR A 4 4.31 5.18 -14.02
CA THR A 4 4.69 3.77 -13.81
C THR A 4 5.88 3.63 -12.86
N LEU A 5 6.88 4.51 -12.99
CA LEU A 5 8.05 4.50 -12.12
C LEU A 5 7.70 4.87 -10.67
N GLN A 6 6.91 5.93 -10.46
CA GLN A 6 6.48 6.32 -9.11
C GLN A 6 5.63 5.24 -8.45
N PHE A 7 4.78 4.56 -9.23
CA PHE A 7 3.97 3.46 -8.73
C PHE A 7 4.85 2.26 -8.33
N SER A 8 5.83 1.90 -9.17
CA SER A 8 6.81 0.84 -8.86
C SER A 8 7.61 1.17 -7.59
N GLN A 9 8.06 2.41 -7.42
CA GLN A 9 8.76 2.86 -6.21
C GLN A 9 7.88 2.76 -4.96
N LEU A 10 6.59 3.10 -5.08
CA LEU A 10 5.65 3.00 -3.98
C LEU A 10 5.38 1.54 -3.57
N ILE A 11 5.22 0.65 -4.55
CA ILE A 11 5.08 -0.80 -4.33
C ILE A 11 6.30 -1.34 -3.58
N ALA A 12 7.50 -1.03 -4.07
CA ALA A 12 8.75 -1.43 -3.43
C ALA A 12 8.84 -0.91 -1.98
N ALA A 13 8.48 0.36 -1.75
CA ALA A 13 8.53 0.96 -0.41
C ALA A 13 7.51 0.37 0.57
N ALA A 14 6.32 0.00 0.07
CA ALA A 14 5.26 -0.62 0.85
C ALA A 14 5.60 -2.06 1.28
N TRP A 15 6.47 -2.74 0.52
CA TRP A 15 6.93 -4.07 0.88
C TRP A 15 7.88 -4.04 2.09
N ALA A 16 7.68 -5.02 2.97
CA ALA A 16 8.39 -5.12 4.23
C ALA A 16 8.53 -6.59 4.62
N GLY A 17 9.30 -7.33 3.81
CA GLY A 17 9.50 -8.76 3.96
C GLY A 17 10.76 -9.23 3.23
N PRO A 18 10.94 -10.55 3.07
CA PRO A 18 12.05 -11.13 2.31
C PRO A 18 12.12 -10.59 0.88
N VAL A 19 13.31 -10.71 0.26
CA VAL A 19 13.60 -10.19 -1.08
C VAL A 19 12.52 -10.64 -2.05
N ALA A 20 11.75 -9.67 -2.53
CA ALA A 20 10.68 -9.86 -3.48
C ALA A 20 11.03 -9.14 -4.77
N GLY A 21 10.91 -9.83 -5.90
CA GLY A 21 10.67 -9.13 -7.16
C GLY A 21 9.26 -8.56 -7.15
N HIS A 22 9.01 -7.44 -7.80
CA HIS A 22 7.66 -6.91 -7.95
C HIS A 22 7.38 -6.49 -9.38
N SER A 23 6.12 -6.64 -9.80
CA SER A 23 5.62 -6.07 -11.05
C SER A 23 4.57 -5.00 -10.74
N ALA A 24 4.57 -3.96 -11.57
CA ALA A 24 3.68 -2.82 -11.47
C ALA A 24 3.13 -2.52 -12.86
N ALA A 25 1.81 -2.60 -13.02
CA ALA A 25 1.15 -2.21 -14.26
C ALA A 25 0.09 -1.15 -14.01
N ILE A 26 0.06 -0.15 -14.89
CA ILE A 26 -0.99 0.86 -14.97
C ILE A 26 -1.60 0.71 -16.37
N VAL A 27 -2.87 0.37 -16.44
CA VAL A 27 -3.60 0.20 -17.71
C VAL A 27 -4.56 1.36 -17.85
N HIS A 28 -4.51 2.04 -18.99
CA HIS A 28 -5.45 3.07 -19.38
C HIS A 28 -6.23 2.58 -20.59
N GLY A 29 -7.55 2.64 -20.51
CA GLY A 29 -8.43 2.17 -21.58
C GLY A 29 -9.65 3.05 -21.75
N VAL A 30 -10.27 2.93 -22.91
CA VAL A 30 -11.57 3.53 -23.23
C VAL A 30 -12.50 2.39 -23.62
N LEU A 31 -13.64 2.30 -22.95
CA LEU A 31 -14.67 1.33 -23.29
C LEU A 31 -15.40 1.74 -24.57
N PRO A 32 -16.09 0.82 -25.26
CA PRO A 32 -16.91 1.14 -26.43
C PRO A 32 -17.98 2.22 -26.16
N SER A 33 -18.42 2.36 -24.91
CA SER A 33 -19.33 3.43 -24.47
C SER A 33 -18.68 4.82 -24.37
N GLY A 34 -17.39 4.95 -24.65
CA GLY A 34 -16.60 6.18 -24.46
C GLY A 34 -16.10 6.38 -23.03
N HIS A 35 -16.46 5.50 -22.09
CA HIS A 35 -16.02 5.62 -20.70
C HIS A 35 -14.53 5.30 -20.55
N GLN A 36 -13.77 6.24 -20.00
CA GLN A 36 -12.35 6.08 -19.72
C GLN A 36 -12.13 5.41 -18.36
N TYR A 37 -11.20 4.47 -18.29
CA TYR A 37 -10.84 3.82 -17.03
C TYR A 37 -9.33 3.71 -16.86
N THR A 38 -8.93 3.66 -15.60
CA THR A 38 -7.56 3.36 -15.19
C THR A 38 -7.57 2.18 -14.22
N GLN A 39 -6.70 1.21 -14.46
CA GLN A 39 -6.54 0.03 -13.60
C GLN A 39 -5.09 -0.07 -13.11
N TYR A 40 -4.95 -0.43 -11.85
CA TYR A 40 -3.66 -0.67 -11.21
C TYR A 40 -3.52 -2.15 -10.85
N GLN A 41 -2.43 -2.77 -11.28
CA GLN A 41 -2.11 -4.16 -10.96
C GLN A 41 -0.74 -4.25 -10.30
N VAL A 42 -0.67 -5.05 -9.24
CA VAL A 42 0.55 -5.28 -8.46
C VAL A 42 0.75 -6.78 -8.28
N SER A 43 1.98 -7.24 -8.47
CA SER A 43 2.39 -8.58 -8.05
C SER A 43 3.69 -8.55 -7.25
N TYR A 44 3.76 -9.36 -6.21
CA TYR A 44 4.99 -9.65 -5.46
C TYR A 44 5.42 -11.10 -5.71
N HIS A 45 6.71 -11.30 -5.96
CA HIS A 45 7.31 -12.58 -6.28
C HIS A 45 8.27 -12.98 -5.17
N VAL A 46 7.97 -14.02 -4.40
CA VAL A 46 8.78 -14.50 -3.28
C VAL A 46 8.96 -16.00 -3.41
N GLY A 47 10.22 -16.47 -3.50
CA GLY A 47 10.51 -17.91 -3.52
C GLY A 47 9.82 -18.69 -4.65
N GLY A 48 9.60 -18.07 -5.82
CA GLY A 48 8.90 -18.67 -6.95
C GLY A 48 7.36 -18.56 -6.90
N ALA A 49 6.78 -18.13 -5.78
CA ALA A 49 5.35 -17.85 -5.67
C ALA A 49 5.03 -16.41 -6.09
N CYS A 50 3.82 -16.19 -6.61
CA CYS A 50 3.32 -14.90 -7.06
C CYS A 50 2.06 -14.49 -6.28
N TYR A 51 2.10 -13.32 -5.66
CA TYR A 51 1.00 -12.75 -4.88
C TYR A 51 0.49 -11.50 -5.59
N ILE A 52 -0.67 -11.61 -6.23
CA ILE A 52 -1.22 -10.57 -7.12
C ILE A 52 -2.39 -9.89 -6.43
N SER A 53 -2.55 -8.59 -6.63
CA SER A 53 -3.80 -7.88 -6.35
C SER A 53 -4.94 -8.51 -7.15
N THR A 54 -6.12 -8.69 -6.53
CA THR A 54 -7.31 -9.22 -7.22
C THR A 54 -7.57 -8.45 -8.52
N TYR A 55 -7.81 -9.20 -9.61
CA TYR A 55 -7.97 -8.69 -10.98
C TYR A 55 -9.16 -7.74 -11.17
N ASP A 56 -10.06 -7.66 -10.19
CA ASP A 56 -11.13 -6.67 -10.19
C ASP A 56 -10.56 -5.26 -10.07
N ALA A 57 -10.42 -4.64 -11.24
CA ALA A 57 -10.23 -3.23 -11.55
C ALA A 57 -9.97 -2.34 -10.33
N GLN A 58 -8.77 -2.43 -9.77
CA GLN A 58 -8.37 -1.52 -8.70
C GLN A 58 -8.20 -0.15 -9.35
N GLN A 59 -9.23 0.69 -9.21
CA GLN A 59 -9.19 2.10 -9.65
C GLN A 59 -8.28 2.94 -8.75
N CYS A 60 -7.98 2.43 -7.56
CA CYS A 60 -7.12 3.07 -6.59
C CYS A 60 -5.75 2.36 -6.49
N PRO A 61 -4.62 3.06 -6.75
CA PRO A 61 -3.29 2.47 -6.68
C PRO A 61 -2.95 1.95 -5.28
N PHE A 62 -3.47 2.59 -4.24
CA PHE A 62 -3.24 2.19 -2.86
C PHE A 62 -3.96 0.89 -2.49
N GLN A 63 -5.15 0.68 -3.05
CA GLN A 63 -5.95 -0.51 -2.81
C GLN A 63 -5.32 -1.73 -3.49
N ALA A 64 -4.76 -1.55 -4.69
CA ALA A 64 -3.96 -2.59 -5.37
C ALA A 64 -2.76 -3.04 -4.53
N ILE A 65 -2.01 -2.08 -3.96
CA ILE A 65 -0.87 -2.40 -3.07
C ILE A 65 -1.35 -3.12 -1.80
N ALA A 66 -2.39 -2.60 -1.14
CA ALA A 66 -2.90 -3.16 0.10
C ALA A 66 -3.44 -4.59 -0.07
N SER A 67 -4.13 -4.87 -1.17
CA SER A 67 -4.67 -6.20 -1.49
C SER A 67 -3.55 -7.21 -1.79
N ALA A 68 -2.54 -6.83 -2.58
CA ALA A 68 -1.39 -7.70 -2.86
C ALA A 68 -0.57 -8.03 -1.59
N VAL A 69 -0.34 -7.04 -0.72
CA VAL A 69 0.32 -7.28 0.58
C VAL A 69 -0.54 -8.16 1.50
N ALA A 70 -1.87 -7.96 1.50
CA ALA A 70 -2.77 -8.80 2.28
C ALA A 70 -2.79 -10.25 1.77
N ALA A 71 -2.75 -10.47 0.45
CA ALA A 71 -2.65 -11.79 -0.15
C ALA A 71 -1.35 -12.51 0.26
N ALA A 72 -0.21 -11.81 0.20
CA ALA A 72 1.07 -12.36 0.65
C ALA A 72 1.06 -12.70 2.16
N ALA A 73 0.47 -11.83 2.98
CA ALA A 73 0.32 -12.09 4.42
C ALA A 73 -0.57 -13.30 4.71
N ALA A 74 -1.68 -13.44 3.98
CA ALA A 74 -2.60 -14.58 4.10
C ALA A 74 -1.95 -15.90 3.69
N ALA A 75 -1.00 -15.85 2.75
CA ALA A 75 -0.20 -17.01 2.35
C ALA A 75 0.97 -17.31 3.30
N GLY A 76 1.09 -16.61 4.43
CA GLY A 76 2.12 -16.87 5.44
C GLY A 76 3.49 -16.23 5.17
N VAL A 77 3.60 -15.36 4.16
CA VAL A 77 4.84 -14.59 3.93
C VAL A 77 5.03 -13.61 5.09
N GLN A 78 6.27 -13.51 5.60
CA GLN A 78 6.64 -12.55 6.64
C GLN A 78 6.65 -11.11 6.11
N VAL A 79 5.46 -10.53 5.96
CA VAL A 79 5.26 -9.15 5.50
C VAL A 79 4.57 -8.29 6.55
N SER A 80 4.95 -7.01 6.64
CA SER A 80 4.30 -6.06 7.55
C SER A 80 3.16 -5.29 6.87
N ARG A 81 1.90 -5.69 7.13
CA ARG A 81 0.71 -4.94 6.70
C ARG A 81 0.67 -3.53 7.28
N HIS A 82 1.11 -3.36 8.52
CA HIS A 82 1.20 -2.05 9.17
C HIS A 82 2.16 -1.11 8.46
N ARG A 83 3.35 -1.60 8.05
CA ARG A 83 4.29 -0.79 7.27
C ARG A 83 3.71 -0.40 5.92
N ALA A 84 3.09 -1.34 5.21
CA ALA A 84 2.42 -1.04 3.94
C ALA A 84 1.35 0.06 4.11
N GLN A 85 0.49 -0.05 5.12
CA GLN A 85 -0.51 0.97 5.44
C GLN A 85 0.11 2.34 5.76
N HIS A 86 1.18 2.36 6.57
CA HIS A 86 1.87 3.60 6.92
C HIS A 86 2.51 4.29 5.70
N ILE A 87 3.10 3.51 4.78
CA ILE A 87 3.65 4.05 3.54
C ILE A 87 2.54 4.59 2.65
N ILE A 88 1.46 3.83 2.47
CA ILE A 88 0.27 4.27 1.72
C ILE A 88 -0.28 5.58 2.28
N SER A 89 -0.53 5.66 3.59
CA SER A 89 -1.12 6.85 4.22
C SER A 89 -0.22 8.06 4.09
N ARG A 90 1.10 7.87 4.26
CA ARG A 90 2.08 8.95 4.11
C ARG A 90 2.16 9.46 2.68
N THR A 91 2.14 8.57 1.69
CA THR A 91 2.17 8.95 0.28
C THR A 91 0.86 9.64 -0.14
N ALA A 92 -0.29 9.11 0.29
CA ALA A 92 -1.58 9.75 0.05
C ALA A 92 -1.62 11.18 0.65
N ALA A 93 -1.16 11.35 1.89
CA ALA A 93 -1.08 12.66 2.51
C ALA A 93 -0.13 13.61 1.77
N ALA A 94 1.05 13.13 1.35
CA ALA A 94 1.99 13.93 0.57
C ALA A 94 1.39 14.41 -0.76
N LEU A 95 0.62 13.55 -1.44
CA LEU A 95 -0.09 13.92 -2.68
C LEU A 95 -1.22 14.94 -2.44
N CYS A 96 -1.83 14.91 -1.26
CA CYS A 96 -2.80 15.92 -0.84
C CYS A 96 -2.14 17.20 -0.28
N GLY A 97 -0.81 17.32 -0.31
CA GLY A 97 -0.08 18.46 0.28
C GLY A 97 -0.07 18.47 1.81
N VAL A 98 -0.49 17.39 2.46
CA VAL A 98 -0.54 17.25 3.92
C VAL A 98 0.72 16.57 4.42
N GLN A 99 1.46 17.24 5.31
CA GLN A 99 2.55 16.59 6.05
C GLN A 99 2.00 15.88 7.28
N LEU A 100 2.01 14.54 7.25
CA LEU A 100 1.81 13.73 8.45
C LEU A 100 3.04 13.88 9.36
N THR A 101 2.98 14.83 10.28
CA THR A 101 3.99 14.94 11.34
C THR A 101 3.82 13.77 12.30
N ARG A 102 4.92 13.05 12.58
CA ARG A 102 4.88 12.04 13.63
C ARG A 102 4.53 12.75 14.94
N PRO A 103 3.52 12.31 15.70
CA PRO A 103 3.25 12.89 17.00
C PRO A 103 4.52 12.84 17.83
N GLY A 104 4.95 13.98 18.38
CA GLY A 104 6.20 14.08 19.14
C GLY A 104 6.24 13.11 20.31
N PHE A 105 7.44 12.89 20.88
CA PHE A 105 7.62 11.98 22.03
C PHE A 105 6.62 12.28 23.17
N ALA A 106 6.40 13.56 23.48
CA ALA A 106 5.42 13.99 24.46
C ALA A 106 3.98 13.55 24.14
N CYS A 107 3.52 13.68 22.89
CA CYS A 107 2.19 13.22 22.47
C CYS A 107 2.06 11.70 22.56
N ARG A 108 3.09 10.95 22.16
CA ARG A 108 3.09 9.48 22.27
C ARG A 108 3.05 9.03 23.73
N ALA A 109 3.88 9.64 24.59
CA ALA A 109 3.92 9.35 26.02
C ALA A 109 2.58 9.65 26.72
N ARG A 110 1.92 10.77 26.36
CA ARG A 110 0.57 11.09 26.86
C ARG A 110 -0.46 10.03 26.43
N ARG A 111 -0.45 9.63 25.17
CA ARG A 111 -1.41 8.62 24.64
C ARG A 111 -1.26 7.26 25.34
N HIS A 112 -0.03 6.83 25.63
CA HIS A 112 0.22 5.60 26.41
C HIS A 112 -0.18 5.72 27.88
N ARG A 113 -0.03 6.89 28.52
CA ARG A 113 -0.53 7.12 29.88
C ARG A 113 -2.05 7.09 29.95
N VAL A 114 -2.74 7.65 28.95
CA VAL A 114 -4.22 7.64 28.89
C VAL A 114 -4.73 6.22 28.63
N ALA A 115 -4.13 5.48 27.70
CA ALA A 115 -4.51 4.09 27.43
C ALA A 115 -4.40 3.17 28.67
N ARG A 116 -3.40 3.39 29.53
CA ARG A 116 -3.28 2.66 30.82
C ARG A 116 -4.35 3.01 31.84
N ARG A 117 -4.93 4.21 31.78
CA ARG A 117 -5.99 4.64 32.71
C ARG A 117 -7.40 4.22 32.29
N VAL A 118 -7.58 3.84 31.03
CA VAL A 118 -8.87 3.38 30.50
C VAL A 118 -9.03 1.86 30.63
N HIS A 119 -7.94 1.13 30.87
CA HIS A 119 -7.91 -0.32 31.07
C HIS A 119 -7.61 -0.77 32.51
N ALA A 120 -7.63 0.16 33.47
CA ALA A 120 -7.52 -0.11 34.90
C ALA A 120 -8.85 0.22 35.57
#